data_AF-A0AAW9PU37-F1
#
_entry.id   AF-A0AAW9PU37-F1
#
_cell.length_a   1.000
_cell.length_b   1.000
_cell.length_c   1.000
_cell.angle_alpha   90.00
_cell.angle_beta   90.00
_cell.angle_gamma   90.00
#
_symmetry.space_group_name_H-M   'P 1'
#
loop_
_entity.id
_entity.type
_entity.pdbx_description
1 polymer ?
#
loop_
_entity_poly.entity_id
_entity_poly.type
_entity_poly.pdbx_seq_one_letter_code
_entity_poly.pdbx_strand_id
1 'polypeptide(L)' 'MTSLTITLPEAAKAYIDRQISNGAYSSADEFLTALIEQDRERQAKQKVNALLRSTLQKDRAISATDEWWKQQRQYLTA' A
#
# COMPACT_ATOMS: atom_id res chain seq x y z
N MET A 1 14.71 9.75 14.63
CA MET A 1 14.81 8.30 14.32
C MET A 1 14.32 7.54 15.53
N THR A 2 13.65 6.41 15.31
CA THR A 2 13.10 5.56 16.37
C THR A 2 13.77 4.20 16.25
N SER A 3 14.20 3.59 17.36
CA SER A 3 14.86 2.28 17.33
C SER A 3 13.86 1.15 17.48
N LEU A 4 14.10 0.06 16.74
CA LEU A 4 13.33 -1.18 16.82
C LEU A 4 14.30 -2.34 16.92
N THR A 5 14.20 -3.13 17.99
CA THR A 5 14.97 -4.37 18.15
C THR A 5 14.13 -5.54 17.68
N ILE A 6 14.63 -6.29 16.70
CA ILE A 6 13.95 -7.49 16.16
C ILE A 6 14.89 -8.69 16.22
N THR A 7 14.32 -9.86 16.52
CA THR A 7 15.03 -11.14 16.43
C THR A 7 14.71 -11.78 15.10
N LEU A 8 15.76 -12.14 14.35
CA LEU A 8 15.63 -12.73 13.03
C LEU A 8 16.33 -14.09 12.98
N PRO A 9 15.82 -15.06 12.20
CA PRO A 9 16.57 -16.28 11.89
C PRO A 9 17.89 -15.96 11.20
N GLU A 10 18.89 -16.81 11.38
CA GLU A 10 20.22 -16.64 10.77
C GLU A 10 20.14 -16.51 9.24
N ALA A 11 19.26 -17.27 8.59
CA ALA A 11 19.02 -17.19 7.15
C ALA A 11 18.55 -15.80 6.70
N ALA A 12 17.70 -15.13 7.50
CA ALA A 12 17.23 -13.79 7.20
C ALA A 12 18.35 -12.76 7.36
N LYS A 13 19.17 -12.88 8.42
CA LYS A 13 20.35 -12.04 8.60
C LYS A 13 21.33 -12.18 7.42
N ALA A 14 21.66 -13.41 7.03
CA ALA A 14 22.56 -13.69 5.91
C ALA A 14 22.03 -13.18 4.55
N TYR A 15 20.71 -13.05 4.42
CA TYR A 15 20.10 -12.40 3.25
C TYR A 15 20.31 -10.89 3.28
N ILE A 16 20.05 -10.23 4.41
CA ILE A 16 20.26 -8.78 4.60
C ILE A 16 21.73 -8.42 4.35
N ASP A 17 22.67 -9.18 4.94
CA ASP A 17 24.11 -8.94 4.78
C ASP A 17 24.54 -9.01 3.30
N ARG A 18 23.94 -9.91 2.50
CA ARG A 18 24.19 -9.98 1.05
C ARG A 18 23.64 -8.76 0.30
N GLN A 19 22.46 -8.27 0.65
CA GLN A 19 21.89 -7.08 0.02
C GLN A 19 22.75 -5.84 0.28
N ILE A 20 23.31 -5.73 1.48
CA ILE A 20 24.27 -4.67 1.84
C ILE A 20 25.58 -4.85 1.06
N SER A 21 26.12 -6.08 1.01
CA SER A 21 27.39 -6.38 0.32
C SER A 21 27.33 -6.10 -1.19
N ASN A 22 26.14 -6.22 -1.79
CA ASN A 22 25.92 -5.90 -3.20
C ASN A 22 25.91 -4.38 -3.49
N GLY A 23 26.07 -3.54 -2.46
CA GLY A 23 26.13 -2.08 -2.59
C GLY A 23 24.78 -1.40 -2.81
N ALA A 24 23.68 -2.14 -2.74
CA ALA A 24 22.34 -1.60 -2.93
C ALA A 24 21.83 -0.85 -1.70
N TYR A 25 22.39 -1.13 -0.52
CA TYR A 25 22.01 -0.52 0.76
C TYR A 25 23.26 -0.36 1.64
N SER A 26 23.31 0.72 2.42
CA SER A 26 24.43 1.06 3.29
C SER A 26 24.32 0.41 4.67
N SER A 27 23.12 -0.02 5.07
CA SER A 27 22.86 -0.66 6.37
C SER A 27 21.62 -1.57 6.34
N ALA A 28 21.48 -2.38 7.39
CA ALA A 28 20.29 -3.21 7.59
C ALA A 28 19.03 -2.34 7.82
N ASP A 29 19.16 -1.23 8.51
CA ASP A 29 18.07 -0.29 8.77
C ASP A 29 17.55 0.34 7.48
N GLU A 30 18.46 0.69 6.57
CA GLU A 30 18.12 1.23 5.26
C GLU A 30 17.39 0.18 4.41
N PHE A 31 17.92 -1.05 4.37
CA PHE A 31 17.29 -2.17 3.68
C PHE A 31 15.88 -2.46 4.20
N LEU A 32 15.72 -2.55 5.53
CA LEU A 32 14.43 -2.83 6.15
C LEU A 32 13.43 -1.69 5.93
N THR A 33 13.88 -0.43 5.97
CA THR A 33 13.02 0.72 5.68
C THR A 33 12.54 0.69 4.23
N ALA A 34 13.42 0.41 3.28
CA ALA A 34 13.06 0.27 1.87
C ALA A 34 12.05 -0.88 1.65
N LEU A 35 12.24 -2.00 2.36
CA LEU A 35 11.31 -3.14 2.32
C LEU A 35 9.91 -2.76 2.82
N ILE A 36 9.82 -1.97 3.90
CA ILE A 36 8.56 -1.48 4.46
C ILE A 36 7.85 -0.58 3.45
N GLU A 37 8.55 0.36 2.83
CA GLU A 37 7.93 1.24 1.82
C GLU A 37 7.43 0.46 0.60
N GLN A 38 8.20 -0.53 0.13
CA GLN A 38 7.77 -1.41 -0.95
C GLN A 38 6.52 -2.22 -0.57
N ASP A 39 6.44 -2.71 0.67
CA ASP A 39 5.25 -3.42 1.16
C ASP A 39 4.03 -2.50 1.27
N ARG A 40 4.22 -1.27 1.77
CA ARG A 40 3.15 -0.25 1.81
C ARG A 40 2.58 0.04 0.43
N GLU A 41 3.44 0.21 -0.58
CA GLU A 41 2.99 0.39 -1.96
C GLU A 41 2.22 -0.82 -2.48
N ARG A 42 2.72 -2.03 -2.21
CA ARG A 42 2.05 -3.27 -2.62
C ARG A 42 0.67 -3.38 -1.99
N GLN A 43 0.55 -3.11 -0.69
CA GLN A 43 -0.73 -3.13 0.02
C GLN A 43 -1.69 -2.05 -0.49
N ALA A 44 -1.19 -0.84 -0.78
CA ALA A 44 -2.01 0.22 -1.37
C ALA A 44 -2.59 -0.20 -2.72
N LYS A 45 -1.76 -0.79 -3.60
CA LYS A 45 -2.19 -1.33 -4.90
C LYS A 45 -3.21 -2.46 -4.73
N GLN A 46 -2.99 -3.38 -3.77
CA GLN A 46 -3.93 -4.46 -3.47
C GLN A 46 -5.27 -3.94 -2.96
N LYS A 47 -5.28 -2.92 -2.09
CA LYS A 47 -6.49 -2.29 -1.58
C LYS A 47 -7.30 -1.66 -2.71
N VAL A 48 -6.65 -0.92 -3.62
CA VAL A 48 -7.29 -0.35 -4.81
C VAL A 48 -7.87 -1.45 -5.70
N ASN A 49 -7.11 -2.52 -5.96
CA ASN A 49 -7.60 -3.64 -6.76
C ASN A 49 -8.78 -4.36 -6.12
N ALA A 50 -8.78 -4.54 -4.80
CA ALA A 50 -9.88 -5.13 -4.06
C ALA A 50 -11.14 -4.25 -4.12
N LEU A 51 -10.98 -2.93 -3.95
CA LEU A 51 -12.06 -1.95 -4.12
C LEU A 51 -12.64 -2.01 -5.54
N LEU A 52 -11.79 -2.01 -6.56
CA LEU A 52 -12.22 -2.05 -7.96
C LEU A 52 -12.98 -3.35 -8.29
N ARG A 53 -12.51 -4.50 -7.80
CA ARG A 53 -13.23 -5.77 -7.93
C ARG A 53 -14.57 -5.74 -7.20
N SER A 54 -14.61 -5.16 -5.99
CA SER A 54 -15.84 -5.04 -5.22
C SER A 54 -16.88 -4.14 -5.88
N THR A 55 -16.44 -3.10 -6.61
CA THR A 55 -17.33 -2.23 -7.38
C THR A 55 -17.79 -2.86 -8.68
N LEU A 56 -16.93 -3.63 -9.36
CA LEU A 56 -17.29 -4.35 -10.59
C LEU A 56 -18.30 -5.48 -10.33
N GLN A 57 -18.29 -6.09 -9.14
CA GLN A 57 -19.30 -7.07 -8.74
C GLN A 57 -20.64 -6.44 -8.34
N LYS A 58 -20.70 -5.13 -8.14
CA LYS A 58 -21.96 -4.42 -7.89
C LYS A 58 -22.62 -4.15 -9.23
N ASP A 59 -23.69 -4.87 -9.51
CA ASP A 59 -24.54 -4.76 -10.71
C ASP A 59 -25.34 -3.43 -10.83
N ARG A 60 -24.91 -2.38 -10.11
CA ARG A 60 -25.53 -1.05 -10.14
C ARG A 60 -24.57 -0.05 -10.75
N ALA A 61 -24.42 -0.12 -12.07
CA ALA A 61 -23.94 1.02 -12.84
C ALA A 61 -25.03 2.10 -12.81
N ILE A 62 -24.86 3.11 -11.96
CA ILE A 62 -25.70 4.31 -11.97
C ILE A 62 -25.14 5.28 -13.01
N SER A 63 -26.01 5.76 -13.91
CA SER A 63 -25.63 6.79 -14.88
C SER A 63 -25.53 8.13 -14.17
N ALA A 64 -24.29 8.58 -13.93
CA ALA A 64 -24.00 9.85 -13.27
C ALA A 64 -24.26 11.03 -14.22
N THR A 65 -25.55 11.33 -14.43
CA THR A 65 -26.03 12.46 -15.24
C THR A 65 -25.95 13.78 -14.46
N ASP A 66 -26.01 14.91 -15.17
CA ASP A 66 -25.96 16.24 -14.54
C ASP A 66 -27.05 16.47 -13.50
N GLU A 67 -28.26 15.94 -13.75
CA GLU A 67 -29.39 16.01 -12.81
C GLU A 67 -29.16 15.15 -11.57
N TRP A 68 -28.54 13.97 -11.72
CA TRP A 68 -28.15 13.14 -10.58
C TRP A 68 -27.14 13.87 -9.67
N TRP A 69 -26.16 14.57 -10.25
CA TRP A 69 -25.19 15.36 -9.49
C TRP A 69 -25.80 16.58 -8.78
N LYS A 70 -26.77 17.26 -9.40
CA LYS A 70 -27.52 18.35 -8.73
C LYS A 70 -28.28 17.83 -7.51
N GLN A 71 -28.96 16.69 -7.65
CA GLN A 71 -29.73 16.08 -6.57
C GLN A 71 -28.84 15.63 -5.40
N GLN A 72 -27.67 15.03 -5.68
CA GLN A 72 -26.72 14.63 -4.62
C GLN A 72 -26.13 15.81 -3.86
N ARG A 73 -25.81 16.92 -4.54
CA ARG A 73 -25.31 18.12 -3.87
C ARG A 73 -26.36 18.74 -2.95
N GLN A 74 -27.64 18.76 -3.35
CA GLN A 74 -28.71 19.21 -2.47
C GLN A 74 -28.86 18.32 -1.22
N TYR A 75 -28.75 17.00 -1.37
CA TYR A 75 -28.85 16.05 -0.26
C TYR A 75 -27.71 16.21 0.78
N LEU A 76 -26.49 16.56 0.33
CA LEU A 76 -25.33 16.72 1.21
C LEU A 76 -25.20 18.12 1.85
N THR A 77 -26.02 19.09 1.41
CA THR A 77 -25.99 20.47 1.92
C THR A 77 -27.20 20.79 2.81
N ALA A 78 -28.11 19.82 3.01
CA ALA A 78 -29.26 19.91 3.92
C ALA A 78 -28.92 19.31 5.29
#